data_AF-A0A966WZ16-F1
#
_entry.id   AF-A0A966WZ16-F1
#
_cell.length_a   1.000
_cell.length_b   1.000
_cell.length_c   1.000
_cell.angle_alpha   90.00
_cell.angle_beta   90.00
_cell.angle_gamma   90.00
#
_symmetry.space_group_name_H-M   'P 1'
#
loop_
_entity.id
_entity.type
_entity.pdbx_description
1 polymer ?
#
loop_
_entity_poly.entity_id
_entity_poly.type
_entity_poly.pdbx_seq_one_letter_code
_entity_poly.pdbx_strand_id
1 'polypeptide(L)'
;MKPTSSSTELSPIPLRDALAFWVKLGFTSFGGPTAQIAMMHDELVNKKRWISERRFLHALNYCMLLPGPEAQQLATYLGWLMHRTWGGILAGALFVLPSLFILIALSWLYVHYGQTTIVTAVFYGIKPAVTAIVITAVIRISKRSIQNRTLAILALLSFIAIFVFNLPFPLII
;
A
#
# COMPACT_ATOMS: atom_id res chain seq x y z
N MET A 1 -2.87 -48.08 21.14
CA MET A 1 -3.65 -46.83 21.34
C MET A 1 -3.18 -45.84 20.28
N LYS A 2 -3.99 -45.60 19.24
CA LYS A 2 -3.62 -44.75 18.09
C LYS A 2 -3.97 -43.30 18.46
N PRO A 3 -3.06 -42.31 18.34
CA PRO A 3 -3.42 -40.94 18.64
C PRO A 3 -4.41 -40.44 17.58
N THR A 4 -5.63 -40.16 17.99
CA THR A 4 -6.63 -39.45 17.19
C THR A 4 -6.17 -38.01 17.03
N SER A 5 -5.51 -37.71 15.91
CA SER A 5 -5.32 -36.33 15.47
C SER A 5 -6.69 -35.78 15.05
N SER A 6 -7.34 -35.04 15.94
CA SER A 6 -8.47 -34.19 15.60
C SER A 6 -7.98 -33.09 14.65
N SER A 7 -8.03 -33.37 13.35
CA SER A 7 -7.91 -32.34 12.32
C SER A 7 -9.08 -31.39 12.49
N THR A 8 -8.88 -30.28 13.19
CA THR A 8 -9.80 -29.14 13.14
C THR A 8 -9.85 -28.70 11.68
N GLU A 9 -10.86 -29.16 10.94
CA GLU A 9 -11.14 -28.68 9.61
C GLU A 9 -11.41 -27.18 9.74
N LEU A 10 -10.47 -26.36 9.25
CA LEU A 10 -10.66 -24.92 9.14
C LEU A 10 -11.86 -24.70 8.21
N SER A 11 -12.96 -24.21 8.77
CA SER A 11 -14.16 -23.86 8.01
C SER A 11 -13.75 -22.98 6.82
N PRO A 12 -14.22 -23.29 5.60
CA PRO A 12 -13.85 -22.53 4.41
C PRO A 12 -14.21 -21.05 4.59
N ILE A 13 -13.24 -20.18 4.31
CA ILE A 13 -13.39 -18.73 4.49
C ILE A 13 -14.52 -18.24 3.58
N PRO A 14 -15.58 -17.58 4.10
CA PRO A 14 -16.65 -17.06 3.27
C PRO A 14 -16.09 -16.00 2.32
N LEU A 15 -16.43 -16.09 1.03
CA LEU A 15 -15.97 -15.12 0.04
C LEU A 15 -16.44 -13.69 0.38
N ARG A 16 -17.61 -13.56 1.01
CA ARG A 16 -18.14 -12.27 1.51
C ARG A 16 -17.23 -11.61 2.53
N ASP A 17 -16.68 -12.39 3.47
CA ASP A 17 -15.82 -11.85 4.52
C ASP A 17 -14.48 -11.42 3.93
N ALA A 18 -13.93 -12.21 3.00
CA ALA A 18 -12.73 -11.85 2.26
C ALA A 18 -12.93 -10.57 1.45
N LEU A 19 -14.04 -10.46 0.70
CA LEU A 19 -14.40 -9.25 -0.03
C LEU A 19 -14.50 -8.03 0.88
N ALA A 20 -15.21 -8.15 2.00
CA ALA A 20 -15.34 -7.05 2.96
C ALA A 20 -13.98 -6.59 3.50
N PHE A 21 -13.07 -7.55 3.76
CA PHE A 21 -11.69 -7.23 4.13
C PHE A 21 -10.94 -6.50 3.01
N TRP A 22 -10.97 -6.98 1.77
CA TRP A 22 -10.25 -6.34 0.66
C TRP A 22 -10.78 -4.94 0.34
N VAL A 23 -12.10 -4.74 0.39
CA VAL A 23 -12.71 -3.41 0.27
C VAL A 23 -12.23 -2.48 1.38
N LYS A 24 -12.33 -2.93 2.65
CA LYS A 24 -11.86 -2.15 3.80
C LYS A 24 -10.39 -1.78 3.65
N LEU A 25 -9.55 -2.77 3.31
CA LEU A 25 -8.13 -2.57 3.11
C LEU A 25 -7.88 -1.53 2.02
N GLY A 26 -8.55 -1.61 0.87
CA GLY A 26 -8.41 -0.65 -0.23
C GLY A 26 -8.77 0.79 0.16
N PHE A 27 -9.79 1.00 1.00
CA PHE A 27 -10.11 2.32 1.54
C PHE A 27 -9.16 2.81 2.64
N THR A 28 -8.50 1.89 3.36
CA THR A 28 -7.58 2.23 4.46
C THR A 28 -6.11 2.04 4.08
N SER A 29 -5.79 1.80 2.80
CA SER A 29 -4.46 1.42 2.33
C SER A 29 -3.50 2.62 2.26
N PHE A 30 -3.32 3.34 3.36
CA PHE A 30 -2.43 4.50 3.47
C PHE A 30 -1.24 4.19 4.41
N GLY A 31 -0.12 4.88 4.25
CA GLY A 31 1.06 4.74 5.13
C GLY A 31 2.25 3.97 4.53
N GLY A 32 2.20 3.64 3.24
CA GLY A 32 3.28 2.99 2.49
C GLY A 32 3.27 1.46 2.58
N PRO A 33 4.14 0.77 1.80
CA PRO A 33 4.09 -0.70 1.66
C PRO A 33 4.22 -1.43 3.01
N THR A 34 5.12 -0.97 3.89
CA THR A 34 5.30 -1.58 5.22
C THR A 34 4.05 -1.52 6.08
N ALA A 35 3.32 -0.39 6.06
CA ALA A 35 2.08 -0.25 6.83
C ALA A 35 0.97 -1.15 6.26
N GLN A 36 0.86 -1.22 4.94
CA GLN A 36 -0.11 -2.09 4.27
C GLN A 36 0.15 -3.58 4.55
N ILE A 37 1.41 -4.01 4.51
CA ILE A 37 1.82 -5.39 4.86
C ILE A 37 1.53 -5.68 6.34
N ALA A 38 1.81 -4.75 7.25
CA ALA A 38 1.50 -4.90 8.67
C ALA A 38 -0.02 -5.02 8.92
N MET A 39 -0.85 -4.22 8.24
CA MET A 39 -2.31 -4.32 8.32
C MET A 39 -2.84 -5.66 7.80
N MET A 40 -2.28 -6.16 6.70
CA MET A 40 -2.62 -7.48 6.17
C MET A 40 -2.22 -8.59 7.14
N HIS A 41 -1.02 -8.53 7.73
CA HIS A 41 -0.57 -9.49 8.74
C HIS A 41 -1.49 -9.49 9.96
N ASP A 42 -1.73 -8.31 10.54
CA ASP A 42 -2.55 -8.18 11.75
C ASP A 42 -3.98 -8.70 11.55
N GLU A 43 -4.63 -8.32 10.45
CA GLU A 43 -6.01 -8.72 10.23
C GLU A 43 -6.13 -10.18 9.77
N LEU A 44 -5.29 -10.64 8.83
CA LEU A 44 -5.40 -11.99 8.23
C LEU A 44 -4.79 -13.09 9.10
N VAL A 45 -3.73 -12.78 9.84
CA VAL A 45 -2.98 -13.75 10.67
C VAL A 45 -3.40 -13.65 12.13
N ASN A 46 -3.33 -12.47 12.75
CA ASN A 46 -3.56 -12.34 14.20
C ASN A 46 -5.03 -12.37 14.57
N LYS A 47 -5.84 -11.50 13.96
CA LYS A 47 -7.25 -11.32 14.31
C LYS A 47 -8.16 -12.39 13.73
N LYS A 48 -8.16 -12.54 12.40
CA LYS A 48 -9.08 -13.45 11.71
C LYS A 48 -8.54 -14.88 11.60
N ARG A 49 -7.22 -15.06 11.74
CA ARG A 49 -6.53 -16.36 11.68
C ARG A 49 -6.86 -17.17 10.43
N TRP A 50 -7.09 -16.48 9.31
CA TRP A 50 -7.40 -17.06 8.01
C TRP A 50 -6.15 -17.63 7.33
N ILE A 51 -4.99 -17.03 7.62
CA ILE A 51 -3.70 -17.42 7.05
C ILE A 51 -2.73 -17.64 8.22
N SER A 52 -1.99 -18.75 8.19
CA SER A 52 -0.97 -19.02 9.22
C SER A 52 0.25 -18.12 9.03
N GLU A 53 0.96 -17.84 10.12
CA GLU A 53 2.21 -17.06 10.11
C GLU A 53 3.19 -17.55 9.03
N ARG A 54 3.44 -18.87 9.01
CA ARG A 54 4.33 -19.50 8.03
C ARG A 54 3.87 -19.24 6.60
N ARG A 55 2.57 -19.36 6.30
CA ARG A 55 2.03 -19.17 4.96
C ARG A 55 2.11 -17.70 4.53
N PHE A 56 1.86 -16.77 5.45
CA PHE A 56 2.01 -15.34 5.21
C PHE A 56 3.47 -14.97 4.92
N LEU A 57 4.42 -15.44 5.73
CA LEU A 57 5.84 -15.16 5.53
C LEU A 57 6.38 -15.76 4.23
N HIS A 58 5.95 -16.98 3.86
CA HIS A 58 6.28 -17.54 2.55
C HIS A 58 5.76 -16.68 1.39
N ALA A 59 4.54 -16.14 1.51
CA ALA A 59 3.98 -15.23 0.54
C ALA A 59 4.75 -13.91 0.45
N LEU A 60 5.08 -13.31 1.60
CA LEU A 60 5.85 -12.08 1.68
C LEU A 60 7.24 -12.24 1.04
N ASN A 61 7.97 -13.29 1.42
CA ASN A 61 9.30 -13.57 0.88
C ASN A 61 9.26 -13.79 -0.63
N TYR A 62 8.21 -14.43 -1.15
CA TYR A 62 8.03 -14.60 -2.58
C TYR A 62 7.81 -13.26 -3.30
N CYS A 63 6.95 -12.38 -2.76
CA CYS A 63 6.70 -11.05 -3.33
C CYS A 63 7.94 -10.14 -3.29
N MET A 64 8.83 -10.30 -2.32
CA MET A 64 10.11 -9.56 -2.27
C MET A 64 11.08 -9.95 -3.39
N LEU A 65 10.92 -11.13 -4.00
CA LEU A 65 11.73 -11.57 -5.14
C LEU A 65 11.16 -11.08 -6.48
N LEU A 66 9.87 -10.75 -6.52
CA LEU A 66 9.20 -10.30 -7.73
C LEU A 66 9.40 -8.79 -7.93
N PRO A 67 9.75 -8.33 -9.15
CA PRO A 67 9.77 -6.90 -9.42
C PRO A 67 8.35 -6.34 -9.35
N GLY A 68 8.11 -5.33 -8.52
CA GLY A 68 6.83 -4.61 -8.48
C GLY A 68 6.42 -4.10 -7.10
N PRO A 69 5.20 -3.58 -6.97
CA PRO A 69 4.69 -3.04 -5.72
C PRO A 69 4.39 -4.18 -4.72
N GLU A 70 5.31 -4.39 -3.78
CA GLU A 70 5.31 -5.51 -2.82
C GLU A 70 3.94 -5.74 -2.15
N ALA A 71 3.31 -4.69 -1.62
CA ALA A 71 2.04 -4.81 -0.89
C ALA A 71 0.87 -5.26 -1.80
N GLN A 72 0.82 -4.76 -3.03
CA GLN A 72 -0.24 -5.15 -3.98
C GLN A 72 -0.04 -6.60 -4.47
N GLN A 73 1.21 -6.98 -4.74
CA GLN A 73 1.55 -8.36 -5.10
C GLN A 73 1.17 -9.32 -3.96
N LEU A 74 1.50 -8.95 -2.72
CA LEU A 74 1.12 -9.73 -1.54
C LEU A 74 -0.40 -9.83 -1.40
N ALA A 75 -1.14 -8.72 -1.51
CA ALA A 75 -2.60 -8.73 -1.45
C ALA A 75 -3.20 -9.68 -2.49
N THR A 76 -2.73 -9.60 -3.74
CA THR A 76 -3.17 -10.46 -4.84
C THR A 76 -2.87 -11.93 -4.54
N TYR A 77 -1.66 -12.23 -4.02
CA TYR A 77 -1.26 -13.60 -3.73
C TYR A 77 -2.00 -14.19 -2.52
N LEU A 78 -2.22 -13.40 -1.46
CA LEU A 78 -3.02 -13.80 -0.30
C LEU A 78 -4.49 -14.02 -0.71
N GLY A 79 -5.05 -13.16 -1.56
CA GLY A 79 -6.36 -13.36 -2.17
C GLY A 79 -6.44 -14.68 -2.94
N TRP A 80 -5.40 -15.00 -3.71
CA TRP A 80 -5.30 -16.27 -4.42
C TRP A 80 -5.19 -17.48 -3.49
N LEU A 81 -4.48 -17.36 -2.38
CA LEU A 81 -4.40 -18.42 -1.37
C LEU A 81 -5.77 -18.69 -0.70
N MET A 82 -6.63 -17.68 -0.59
CA MET A 82 -7.95 -17.79 0.05
C MET A 82 -9.02 -18.35 -0.91
N HIS A 83 -9.09 -17.86 -2.16
CA HIS A 83 -10.16 -18.22 -3.11
C HIS A 83 -9.65 -18.49 -4.55
N ARG A 84 -8.40 -18.91 -4.71
CA ARG A 84 -7.75 -19.24 -6.00
C ARG A 84 -7.82 -18.06 -6.98
N THR A 85 -7.96 -18.32 -8.27
CA THR A 85 -7.92 -17.29 -9.33
C THR A 85 -8.87 -16.13 -9.06
N TRP A 86 -10.11 -16.42 -8.68
CA TRP A 86 -11.10 -15.39 -8.34
C TRP A 86 -10.70 -14.55 -7.13
N GLY A 87 -10.18 -15.19 -6.08
CA GLY A 87 -9.69 -14.48 -4.90
C GLY A 87 -8.54 -13.52 -5.22
N GLY A 88 -7.61 -13.94 -6.07
CA GLY A 88 -6.49 -13.09 -6.49
C GLY A 88 -6.95 -11.88 -7.31
N ILE A 89 -7.82 -12.11 -8.31
CA ILE A 89 -8.37 -11.03 -9.14
C ILE A 89 -9.13 -10.02 -8.28
N LEU A 90 -10.01 -10.50 -7.39
CA LEU A 90 -10.82 -9.62 -6.53
C LEU A 90 -9.94 -8.86 -5.53
N ALA A 91 -8.99 -9.52 -4.88
CA ALA A 91 -8.08 -8.86 -3.93
C ALA A 91 -7.22 -7.78 -4.61
N GLY A 92 -6.62 -8.11 -5.75
CA GLY A 92 -5.81 -7.16 -6.52
C GLY A 92 -6.64 -5.98 -7.05
N ALA A 93 -7.83 -6.24 -7.58
CA ALA A 93 -8.72 -5.20 -8.07
C ALA A 93 -9.22 -4.29 -6.93
N LEU A 94 -9.69 -4.86 -5.82
CA LEU A 94 -10.21 -4.09 -4.68
C LEU A 94 -9.12 -3.35 -3.89
N PHE A 95 -7.85 -3.72 -4.06
CA PHE A 95 -6.74 -2.96 -3.54
C PHE A 95 -6.58 -1.61 -4.27
N VAL A 96 -6.89 -1.54 -5.57
CA VAL A 96 -6.67 -0.36 -6.42
C VAL A 96 -7.95 0.41 -6.74
N LEU A 97 -9.07 -0.28 -6.92
CA LEU A 97 -10.34 0.32 -7.34
C LEU A 97 -10.82 1.47 -6.44
N PRO A 98 -10.77 1.38 -5.09
CA PRO A 98 -11.24 2.46 -4.23
C PRO A 98 -10.51 3.78 -4.47
N SER A 99 -9.19 3.75 -4.61
CA SER A 99 -8.40 4.95 -4.87
C SER A 99 -8.64 5.51 -6.27
N LEU A 100 -8.83 4.64 -7.26
CA LEU A 100 -9.22 5.03 -8.62
C LEU A 100 -10.57 5.75 -8.64
N PHE A 101 -11.59 5.23 -7.95
CA PHE A 101 -12.90 5.88 -7.88
C PHE A 101 -12.85 7.23 -7.17
N ILE A 102 -12.09 7.33 -6.07
CA ILE A 102 -11.89 8.60 -5.37
C ILE A 102 -11.21 9.61 -6.30
N LEU A 103 -10.18 9.19 -7.03
CA LEU A 103 -9.45 10.06 -7.96
C LEU A 103 -10.35 10.57 -9.09
N ILE A 104 -11.13 9.68 -9.71
CA ILE A 104 -12.10 10.05 -10.75
C ILE A 104 -13.14 11.03 -10.20
N ALA A 105 -13.70 10.74 -9.03
CA ALA A 105 -14.71 11.61 -8.41
C ALA A 105 -14.16 13.01 -8.09
N LEU A 106 -12.97 13.09 -7.49
CA LEU A 106 -12.31 14.36 -7.20
C LEU A 106 -11.92 15.11 -8.47
N SER A 107 -11.44 14.39 -9.50
CA SER A 107 -11.08 14.99 -10.79
C SER A 107 -12.31 15.57 -11.48
N TRP A 108 -13.42 14.83 -11.51
CA TRP A 108 -14.68 15.31 -12.06
C TRP A 108 -15.20 16.54 -11.31
N LEU A 109 -15.16 16.50 -9.97
CA LEU A 109 -15.54 17.63 -9.13
C LEU A 109 -14.67 18.87 -9.41
N TYR A 110 -13.36 18.68 -9.58
CA TYR A 110 -12.43 19.76 -9.89
C TYR A 110 -12.70 20.37 -11.27
N VAL A 111 -12.94 19.55 -12.30
CA VAL A 111 -13.22 20.06 -13.66
C VAL A 111 -14.51 20.87 -13.69
N HIS A 112 -15.55 20.46 -12.96
CA HIS A 112 -16.85 21.12 -13.01
C HIS A 112 -17.00 22.29 -12.02
N TYR A 113 -16.35 22.23 -10.85
CA TYR A 113 -16.54 23.19 -9.75
C TYR A 113 -15.25 23.88 -9.30
N GLY A 114 -14.11 23.62 -9.94
CA GLY A 114 -12.79 24.09 -9.53
C GLY A 114 -12.62 25.61 -9.46
N GLN A 115 -13.40 26.36 -10.25
CA GLN A 115 -13.36 27.83 -10.26
C GLN A 115 -14.30 28.49 -9.26
N THR A 116 -15.09 27.72 -8.50
CA THR A 116 -15.96 28.30 -7.47
C THR A 116 -15.15 28.81 -6.28
N THR A 117 -15.63 29.90 -5.65
CA THR A 117 -14.98 30.52 -4.49
C THR A 117 -14.79 29.53 -3.33
N ILE A 118 -15.77 28.65 -3.12
CA ILE A 118 -15.73 27.62 -2.07
C ILE A 118 -14.59 26.64 -2.33
N VAL A 119 -14.49 26.09 -3.54
CA VAL A 119 -13.44 25.11 -3.89
C VAL A 119 -12.05 25.75 -3.83
N THR A 120 -11.92 27.00 -4.28
CA THR A 120 -10.66 27.76 -4.18
C THR A 120 -10.23 27.97 -2.72
N ALA A 121 -11.16 28.32 -1.83
CA ALA A 121 -10.89 28.48 -0.40
C ALA A 121 -10.46 27.15 0.25
N VAL A 122 -11.14 26.04 -0.11
CA VAL A 122 -10.75 24.69 0.33
C VAL A 122 -9.34 24.33 -0.12
N PHE A 123 -8.99 24.56 -1.38
CA PHE A 123 -7.62 24.33 -1.87
C PHE A 123 -6.59 25.19 -1.15
N TYR A 124 -6.92 26.43 -0.81
CA TYR A 124 -6.05 27.29 -0.02
C TYR A 124 -5.75 26.71 1.37
N GLY A 125 -6.74 26.11 2.02
CA GLY A 125 -6.55 25.41 3.31
C GLY A 125 -5.82 24.07 3.18
N ILE A 126 -6.10 23.31 2.12
CA ILE A 126 -5.52 21.98 1.90
C ILE A 126 -4.03 22.07 1.53
N LYS A 127 -3.61 23.05 0.72
CA LYS A 127 -2.21 23.22 0.29
C LYS A 127 -1.20 23.13 1.45
N PRO A 128 -1.28 23.95 2.52
CA PRO A 128 -0.33 23.85 3.63
C PRO A 128 -0.43 22.54 4.41
N ALA A 129 -1.62 21.96 4.54
CA ALA A 129 -1.79 20.65 5.18
C ALA A 129 -1.09 19.54 4.40
N VAL A 130 -1.24 19.52 3.07
CA VAL A 130 -0.55 18.58 2.18
C VAL A 130 0.96 18.79 2.24
N THR A 131 1.43 20.04 2.22
CA THR A 131 2.86 20.36 2.39
C THR A 131 3.43 19.80 3.69
N ALA A 132 2.70 19.94 4.81
CA ALA A 132 3.12 19.40 6.10
C ALA A 132 3.20 17.86 6.08
N ILE A 133 2.24 17.18 5.43
CA ILE A 133 2.24 15.71 5.27
C ILE A 133 3.44 15.26 4.42
N VAL A 134 3.70 15.93 3.30
CA VAL A 134 4.82 15.61 2.41
C VAL A 134 6.15 15.81 3.13
N ILE A 135 6.34 16.94 3.83
CA ILE A 135 7.54 17.18 4.64
C ILE A 135 7.72 16.08 5.69
N THR A 136 6.66 15.70 6.39
CA THR A 136 6.70 14.62 7.39
C THR A 136 7.09 13.29 6.76
N ALA A 137 6.55 12.97 5.57
CA ALA A 137 6.90 11.76 4.83
C ALA A 137 8.37 11.78 4.39
N VAL A 138 8.86 12.91 3.86
CA VAL A 138 10.26 13.10 3.49
C VAL A 138 11.16 12.88 4.69
N ILE A 139 10.91 13.55 5.82
CA ILE A 139 11.71 13.39 7.05
C ILE A 139 11.72 11.92 7.50
N ARG A 140 10.58 11.24 7.49
CA ARG A 140 10.47 9.83 7.88
C ARG A 140 11.29 8.92 6.95
N ILE A 141 11.24 9.14 5.64
CA ILE A 141 11.99 8.36 4.65
C ILE A 141 13.48 8.68 4.74
N SER A 142 13.86 9.95 4.82
CA SER A 142 15.26 10.40 4.94
C SER A 142 15.94 9.80 6.17
N LYS A 143 15.27 9.76 7.33
CA LYS A 143 15.81 9.12 8.55
C LYS A 143 16.08 7.62 8.38
N ARG A 144 15.29 6.94 7.55
CA ARG A 144 15.46 5.51 7.28
C ARG A 144 16.54 5.23 6.23
N SER A 145 16.67 6.13 5.24
CA SER A 145 17.53 5.94 4.08
C SER A 145 18.93 6.56 4.22
N ILE A 146 19.07 7.67 4.93
CA ILE A 146 20.33 8.41 5.10
C ILE A 146 20.93 8.05 6.46
N GLN A 147 21.85 7.09 6.47
CA GLN A 147 22.47 6.59 7.71
C GLN A 147 23.83 7.23 8.02
N ASN A 148 24.49 7.84 7.03
CA ASN A 148 25.82 8.42 7.18
C ASN A 148 25.96 9.74 6.39
N ARG A 149 27.05 10.48 6.64
CA ARG A 149 27.33 11.76 5.96
C ARG A 149 27.49 11.61 4.46
N THR A 150 28.05 10.49 3.99
CA THR A 150 28.25 10.23 2.56
C THR A 150 26.92 10.14 1.82
N LEU A 151 25.95 9.39 2.35
CA LEU A 151 24.60 9.29 1.81
C LEU A 151 23.86 10.64 1.85
N ALA A 152 24.12 11.46 2.88
CA ALA A 152 23.53 12.80 2.97
C ALA A 152 24.07 13.74 1.87
N ILE A 153 25.39 13.71 1.64
CA ILE A 153 26.03 14.49 0.57
C ILE A 153 25.54 14.00 -0.79
N LEU A 154 25.47 12.69 -1.00
CA LEU A 154 24.99 12.12 -2.26
C LEU A 154 23.53 12.53 -2.52
N ALA A 155 22.66 12.45 -1.51
CA ALA A 155 21.28 12.91 -1.62
C ALA A 155 21.18 14.40 -1.97
N LEU A 156 22.02 15.25 -1.38
CA LEU A 156 22.07 16.68 -1.68
C LEU A 156 22.56 16.93 -3.12
N LEU A 157 23.61 16.24 -3.56
CA LEU A 157 24.13 16.35 -4.92
C LEU A 157 23.11 15.86 -5.95
N SER A 158 22.45 14.73 -5.71
CA SER A 158 21.35 14.25 -6.55
C SER A 158 20.20 15.24 -6.60
N PHE A 159 19.84 15.87 -5.47
CA PHE A 159 18.82 16.92 -5.45
C PHE A 159 19.21 18.12 -6.31
N ILE A 160 20.45 18.61 -6.20
CA ILE A 160 20.96 19.71 -7.01
C ILE A 160 21.01 19.33 -8.51
N ALA A 161 21.47 18.12 -8.82
CA ALA A 161 21.52 17.57 -10.18
C ALA A 161 20.14 17.55 -10.87
N ILE A 162 19.09 17.15 -10.15
CA ILE A 162 17.73 17.15 -10.69
C ILE A 162 17.16 18.57 -10.73
N PHE A 163 17.23 19.31 -9.61
CA PHE A 163 16.51 20.56 -9.45
C PHE A 163 17.12 21.72 -10.23
N VAL A 164 18.46 21.81 -10.27
CA VAL A 164 19.18 22.92 -10.93
C VAL A 164 19.54 22.56 -12.36
N PHE A 165 20.06 21.36 -12.57
CA PHE A 165 20.59 20.94 -13.88
C PHE A 165 19.60 20.15 -14.74
N ASN A 166 18.41 19.79 -14.22
CA ASN A 166 17.40 18.98 -14.92
C ASN A 166 17.98 17.69 -15.53
N LEU A 167 18.98 17.08 -14.85
CA LEU A 167 19.60 15.86 -15.34
C LEU A 167 18.59 14.69 -15.31
N PRO A 168 18.53 13.87 -16.38
CA PRO A 168 17.61 12.75 -16.44
C PRO A 168 17.96 11.69 -15.40
N PHE A 169 16.94 11.08 -14.80
CA PHE A 169 17.04 10.11 -13.70
C PHE A 169 18.07 8.98 -13.92
N PRO A 170 18.23 8.39 -15.13
CA PRO A 170 19.24 7.36 -15.37
C PRO A 170 20.71 7.81 -15.22
N LEU A 171 21.00 9.12 -15.21
CA LEU A 171 22.36 9.63 -14.97
C LEU A 171 22.69 9.79 -13.48
N ILE A 172 21.70 9.65 -12.59
CA ILE A 172 21.82 9.99 -11.17
C ILE A 172 21.90 8.73 -10.29
N ILE A 173 21.36 7.60 -10.77
CA ILE A 173 21.42 6.27 -10.14
C ILE A 173 22.64 5.51 -10.66
#